data_AF-A0A522HEX2-F1
#
_entry.id   AF-A0A522HEX2-F1
#
_cell.length_a   1.000
_cell.length_b   1.000
_cell.length_c   1.000
_cell.angle_alpha   90.00
_cell.angle_beta   90.00
_cell.angle_gamma   90.00
#
_symmetry.space_group_name_H-M   'P 1'
#
loop_
_entity.id
_entity.type
_entity.pdbx_description
1 polymer ?
#
loop_
_entity_poly.entity_id
_entity_poly.type
_entity_poly.pdbx_seq_one_letter_code
_entity_poly.pdbx_strand_id
1 'polypeptide(L)'
;MGRSRQSCIYQNKEGLYDVDARYRKQRIRKRGFESHQQAADYLTEQKQKIKLVSQAGIRPPVTLEQGAIKLIEHKEELGLPSVVTDAYLLVSLIAHSGSLTLDEISNDALKPFIKARKAAGMKHKTINNALGIVNRICHLAATDWRLPNKLTWIAIAPKVDMLDLSDQRPPRPLTWAEQNALLRELPPHLQKMALFDLNTGARENVVCELRWEWEVEIKLGQDLTVSIFIVPRRYVKGRKRERLIICNSVAQKVVDGQRGLHPEYVFTYYKKVKPGRGKVAIHNPTGKMNNTAWQSARTRAGLGDLHVHDLRHTVGMRLRHAGISERTQDEILWHSKKDMTSHYAVAQVKEIYNALEEIKEEGLAGETLDLLALVRRTQVKSLPQNYPTQRKAA
;
A
#
# COMPACT_ATOMS: atom_id res chain seq x y z
N MET A 1 -30.45 17.89 58.34
CA MET A 1 -29.65 18.88 57.59
C MET A 1 -29.16 18.24 56.30
N GLY A 2 -29.68 18.71 55.15
CA GLY A 2 -29.40 18.14 53.84
C GLY A 2 -27.95 18.36 53.43
N ARG A 3 -27.22 17.27 53.17
CA ARG A 3 -25.93 17.33 52.46
C ARG A 3 -26.22 17.84 51.05
N SER A 4 -25.93 19.11 50.77
CA SER A 4 -25.99 19.64 49.41
C SER A 4 -25.08 18.77 48.53
N ARG A 5 -25.63 18.20 47.46
CA ARG A 5 -24.83 17.55 46.40
C ARG A 5 -23.95 18.63 45.78
N GLN A 6 -22.73 18.81 46.30
CA GLN A 6 -21.74 19.62 45.61
C GLN A 6 -21.52 18.98 44.24
N SER A 7 -21.91 19.72 43.20
CA SER A 7 -21.66 19.33 41.81
C SER A 7 -20.16 19.10 41.67
N CYS A 8 -19.77 17.89 41.22
CA CYS A 8 -18.37 17.50 41.08
C CYS A 8 -17.66 18.21 39.92
N ILE A 9 -18.43 18.97 39.12
CA ILE A 9 -17.99 19.79 38.00
C ILE A 9 -18.54 21.19 38.24
N TYR A 10 -17.70 22.21 38.18
CA TYR A 10 -18.09 23.59 38.39
C TYR A 10 -17.34 24.52 37.42
N GLN A 11 -17.96 25.62 37.05
CA GLN A 11 -17.34 26.64 36.19
C GLN A 11 -16.46 27.56 37.04
N ASN A 12 -15.26 27.85 36.57
CA ASN A 12 -14.31 28.76 37.23
C ASN A 12 -14.55 30.22 36.81
N LYS A 13 -13.80 31.15 37.41
CA LYS A 13 -13.94 32.60 37.15
C LYS A 13 -13.60 33.02 35.73
N GLU A 14 -12.89 32.18 34.98
CA GLU A 14 -12.46 32.41 33.60
C GLU A 14 -13.45 31.78 32.59
N GLY A 15 -14.57 31.23 33.06
CA GLY A 15 -15.59 30.61 32.22
C GLY A 15 -15.28 29.15 31.81
N LEU A 16 -14.15 28.59 32.24
CA LEU A 16 -13.77 27.20 31.99
C LEU A 16 -14.34 26.26 33.07
N TYR A 17 -14.39 24.96 32.79
CA TYR A 17 -14.92 23.96 33.72
C TYR A 17 -13.78 23.23 34.46
N ASP A 18 -13.96 23.08 35.77
CA ASP A 18 -13.07 22.36 36.67
C ASP A 18 -13.77 21.12 37.24
N VAL A 19 -13.01 20.04 37.39
CA VAL A 19 -13.44 18.78 38.02
C VAL A 19 -12.76 18.63 39.38
N ASP A 20 -13.54 18.40 40.44
CA ASP A 20 -13.05 17.99 41.76
C ASP A 20 -14.01 16.97 42.37
N ALA A 21 -13.60 15.70 42.37
CA ALA A 21 -14.42 14.59 42.86
C ALA A 21 -13.60 13.65 43.73
N ARG A 22 -14.27 12.91 44.62
CA ARG A 22 -13.69 11.76 45.32
C ARG A 22 -14.40 10.48 44.90
N TYR A 23 -13.63 9.44 44.55
CA TYR A 23 -14.14 8.13 44.17
C TYR A 23 -13.22 7.02 44.68
N ARG A 24 -13.77 6.00 45.36
CA ARG A 24 -13.02 4.87 45.97
C ARG A 24 -11.74 5.29 46.71
N LYS A 25 -11.87 6.28 47.61
CA LYS A 25 -10.78 6.88 48.42
C LYS A 25 -9.69 7.63 47.64
N GLN A 26 -9.82 7.80 46.32
CA GLN A 26 -8.93 8.61 45.49
C GLN A 26 -9.62 9.93 45.10
N ARG A 27 -8.85 11.02 44.99
CA ARG A 27 -9.34 12.33 44.53
C ARG A 27 -9.03 12.48 43.04
N ILE A 28 -10.04 12.84 42.26
CA ILE A 28 -9.94 13.17 40.82
C ILE A 28 -10.02 14.69 40.72
N ARG A 29 -8.97 15.33 40.22
CA ARG A 29 -8.93 16.79 40.07
C ARG A 29 -8.24 17.19 38.77
N LYS A 30 -8.92 17.98 37.95
CA LYS A 30 -8.34 18.60 36.74
C LYS A 30 -9.09 19.89 36.43
N ARG A 31 -8.38 20.91 35.96
CA ARG A 31 -8.89 22.26 35.70
C ARG A 31 -8.79 22.61 34.23
N GLY A 32 -9.60 23.57 33.78
CA GLY A 32 -9.44 24.21 32.48
C GLY A 32 -10.04 23.45 31.29
N PHE A 33 -11.20 22.81 31.46
CA PHE A 33 -11.96 22.27 30.33
C PHE A 33 -12.78 23.36 29.64
N GLU A 34 -12.84 23.35 28.32
CA GLU A 34 -13.56 24.36 27.54
C GLU A 34 -15.09 24.16 27.61
N SER A 35 -15.54 22.94 27.94
CA SER A 35 -16.96 22.63 28.05
C SER A 35 -17.27 21.69 29.21
N HIS A 36 -18.51 21.77 29.70
CA HIS A 36 -19.03 20.86 30.72
C HIS A 36 -18.97 19.40 30.25
N GLN A 37 -19.21 19.13 28.96
CA GLN A 37 -19.17 17.78 28.39
C GLN A 37 -17.76 17.18 28.49
N GLN A 38 -16.72 17.91 28.07
CA GLN A 38 -15.33 17.44 28.18
C GLN A 38 -14.94 17.14 29.64
N ALA A 39 -15.38 17.99 30.58
CA ALA A 39 -15.15 17.78 32.01
C ALA A 39 -15.88 16.53 32.54
N ALA A 40 -17.11 16.29 32.07
CA ALA A 40 -17.90 15.11 32.43
C ALA A 40 -17.32 13.80 31.86
N ASP A 41 -16.86 13.83 30.60
CA ASP A 41 -16.20 12.70 29.95
C ASP A 41 -14.91 12.33 30.68
N TYR A 42 -14.08 13.33 31.02
CA TYR A 42 -12.88 13.13 31.83
C TYR A 42 -13.21 12.51 33.20
N LEU A 43 -14.19 13.07 33.92
CA LEU A 43 -14.56 12.54 35.24
C LEU A 43 -15.03 11.08 35.16
N THR A 44 -15.79 10.73 34.12
CA THR A 44 -16.27 9.37 33.87
C THR A 44 -15.11 8.42 33.58
N GLU A 45 -14.20 8.83 32.70
CA GLU A 45 -13.00 8.07 32.35
C GLU A 45 -12.11 7.80 33.59
N GLN A 46 -11.88 8.81 34.43
CA GLN A 46 -11.08 8.66 35.66
C GLN A 46 -11.74 7.74 36.69
N LYS A 47 -13.07 7.84 36.88
CA LYS A 47 -13.80 6.91 37.76
C LYS A 47 -13.71 5.47 37.25
N GLN A 48 -13.79 5.26 35.94
CA GLN A 48 -13.61 3.93 35.33
C GLN A 48 -12.19 3.40 35.54
N LYS A 49 -11.15 4.21 35.33
CA LYS A 49 -9.74 3.83 35.60
C LYS A 49 -9.56 3.38 37.05
N ILE A 50 -10.06 4.15 38.01
CA ILE A 50 -9.98 3.82 39.44
C ILE A 50 -10.76 2.54 39.75
N LYS A 51 -11.95 2.37 39.16
CA LYS A 51 -12.75 1.14 39.31
C LYS A 51 -11.98 -0.09 38.85
N LEU A 52 -11.34 -0.02 37.67
CA LEU A 52 -10.56 -1.12 37.10
C LEU A 52 -9.30 -1.45 37.90
N VAL A 53 -8.56 -0.44 38.38
CA VAL A 53 -7.38 -0.66 39.24
C VAL A 53 -7.76 -1.37 40.55
N SER A 54 -8.91 -1.01 41.13
CA SER A 54 -9.42 -1.65 42.35
C SER A 54 -10.07 -3.04 42.14
N GLN A 55 -10.28 -3.46 40.88
CA GLN A 55 -10.78 -4.79 40.53
C GLN A 55 -9.63 -5.61 39.91
N ALA A 56 -8.78 -6.18 40.77
CA ALA A 56 -7.68 -7.03 40.33
C ALA A 56 -8.23 -8.24 39.55
N GLY A 57 -7.64 -8.52 38.38
CA GLY A 57 -7.94 -9.72 37.59
C GLY A 57 -9.06 -9.60 36.55
N ILE A 58 -9.86 -8.52 36.54
CA ILE A 58 -10.97 -8.37 35.59
C ILE A 58 -10.52 -7.61 34.34
N ARG A 59 -10.83 -8.16 33.16
CA ARG A 59 -10.76 -7.46 31.87
C ARG A 59 -12.15 -6.93 31.54
N PRO A 60 -12.37 -5.60 31.47
CA PRO A 60 -13.61 -5.07 30.97
C PRO A 60 -13.75 -5.42 29.48
N PRO A 61 -14.98 -5.61 28.98
CA PRO A 61 -15.20 -5.77 27.55
C PRO A 61 -14.71 -4.52 26.81
N VAL A 62 -13.89 -4.73 25.78
CA VAL A 62 -13.41 -3.68 24.88
C VAL A 62 -13.92 -3.98 23.49
N THR A 63 -14.45 -2.98 22.80
CA THR A 63 -15.04 -3.12 21.47
C THR A 63 -14.01 -3.08 20.35
N LEU A 64 -14.39 -3.62 19.19
CA LEU A 64 -13.60 -3.52 17.96
C LEU A 64 -13.40 -2.06 17.55
N GLU A 65 -14.41 -1.20 17.73
CA GLU A 65 -14.31 0.24 17.47
C GLU A 65 -13.23 0.90 18.32
N GLN A 66 -13.20 0.64 19.62
CA GLN A 66 -12.15 1.16 20.52
C GLN A 66 -10.76 0.66 20.10
N GLY A 67 -10.64 -0.61 19.70
CA GLY A 67 -9.39 -1.16 19.16
C GLY A 67 -8.97 -0.51 17.85
N ALA A 68 -9.92 -0.20 16.96
CA ALA A 68 -9.67 0.46 15.70
C ALA A 68 -9.17 1.90 15.89
N ILE A 69 -9.82 2.67 16.76
CA ILE A 69 -9.41 4.04 17.11
C ILE A 69 -7.97 4.04 17.63
N LYS A 70 -7.69 3.21 18.65
CA LYS A 70 -6.34 3.12 19.24
C LYS A 70 -5.28 2.72 18.21
N LEU A 71 -5.60 1.81 17.28
CA LEU A 71 -4.67 1.43 16.23
C LEU A 71 -4.37 2.59 15.29
N ILE A 72 -5.40 3.35 14.89
CA ILE A 72 -5.24 4.48 13.97
C ILE A 72 -4.44 5.60 14.64
N GLU A 73 -4.80 6.00 15.86
CA GLU A 73 -4.05 7.00 16.64
C GLU A 73 -2.57 6.62 16.75
N HIS A 74 -2.28 5.37 17.11
CA HIS A 74 -0.90 4.90 17.20
C HIS A 74 -0.15 4.94 15.85
N LYS A 75 -0.83 4.60 14.74
CA LYS A 75 -0.23 4.67 13.41
C LYS A 75 -0.02 6.11 12.94
N GLU A 76 -0.89 7.04 13.35
CA GLU A 76 -0.77 8.48 13.10
C GLU A 76 0.41 9.08 13.85
N GLU A 77 0.56 8.76 15.15
CA GLU A 77 1.71 9.16 15.97
C GLU A 77 3.04 8.73 15.34
N LEU A 78 3.07 7.52 14.75
CA LEU A 78 4.22 6.98 14.04
C LEU A 78 4.40 7.51 12.60
N GLY A 79 3.47 8.33 12.09
CA GLY A 79 3.50 8.88 10.74
C GLY A 79 3.46 7.80 9.63
N LEU A 80 2.76 6.69 9.88
CA LEU A 80 2.75 5.56 8.94
C LEU A 80 1.88 5.86 7.70
N PRO A 81 2.37 5.54 6.48
CA PRO A 81 1.65 5.84 5.25
C PRO A 81 0.36 5.02 5.07
N SER A 82 0.20 3.91 5.79
CA SER A 82 -0.97 3.04 5.65
C SER A 82 -2.20 3.56 6.39
N VAL A 83 -2.06 4.55 7.29
CA VAL A 83 -3.15 5.08 8.15
C VAL A 83 -4.42 5.35 7.36
N VAL A 84 -4.33 6.12 6.28
CA VAL A 84 -5.49 6.54 5.48
C VAL A 84 -6.19 5.33 4.85
N THR A 85 -5.42 4.36 4.35
CA THR A 85 -5.98 3.14 3.76
C THR A 85 -6.61 2.26 4.83
N ASP A 86 -5.96 2.13 5.98
CA ASP A 86 -6.45 1.33 7.10
C ASP A 86 -7.75 1.91 7.66
N ALA A 87 -7.81 3.23 7.84
CA ALA A 87 -9.01 3.95 8.27
C ALA A 87 -10.17 3.72 7.28
N TYR A 88 -9.92 3.88 5.97
CA TYR A 88 -10.93 3.62 4.94
C TYR A 88 -11.49 2.19 5.00
N LEU A 89 -10.62 1.19 5.18
CA LEU A 89 -11.04 -0.22 5.30
C LEU A 89 -11.85 -0.48 6.58
N LEU A 90 -11.49 0.19 7.66
CA LEU A 90 -12.16 0.10 8.95
C LEU A 90 -13.57 0.71 8.93
N VAL A 91 -13.85 1.75 8.13
CA VAL A 91 -15.17 2.44 8.14
C VAL A 91 -16.35 1.48 8.05
N SER A 92 -16.48 0.67 6.99
CA SER A 92 -17.60 -0.29 6.95
C SER A 92 -17.36 -1.58 7.72
N LEU A 93 -16.15 -1.84 8.22
CA LEU A 93 -15.99 -2.90 9.21
C LEU A 93 -16.66 -2.50 10.53
N ILE A 94 -16.39 -1.28 11.01
CA ILE A 94 -16.99 -0.72 12.22
C ILE A 94 -18.50 -0.58 12.08
N ALA A 95 -18.99 -0.15 10.91
CA ALA A 95 -20.43 -0.08 10.67
C ALA A 95 -21.17 -1.43 10.84
N HIS A 96 -20.51 -2.57 10.60
CA HIS A 96 -21.13 -3.90 10.75
C HIS A 96 -20.80 -4.59 12.07
N SER A 97 -19.59 -4.38 12.59
CA SER A 97 -18.98 -5.20 13.64
C SER A 97 -18.32 -4.36 14.74
N GLY A 98 -18.47 -3.04 14.72
CA GLY A 98 -17.79 -2.13 15.65
C GLY A 98 -18.20 -2.32 17.11
N SER A 99 -19.48 -2.63 17.34
CA SER A 99 -20.03 -2.87 18.69
C SER A 99 -19.64 -4.21 19.29
N LEU A 100 -19.11 -5.15 18.50
CA LEU A 100 -18.64 -6.43 19.01
C LEU A 100 -17.45 -6.21 19.95
N THR A 101 -17.44 -6.92 21.06
CA THR A 101 -16.27 -6.96 21.92
C THR A 101 -15.18 -7.81 21.28
N LEU A 102 -13.91 -7.50 21.58
CA LEU A 102 -12.77 -8.21 21.01
C LEU A 102 -12.78 -9.71 21.33
N ASP A 103 -13.36 -10.11 22.47
CA ASP A 103 -13.50 -11.51 22.87
C ASP A 103 -14.62 -12.25 22.10
N GLU A 104 -15.59 -11.52 21.54
CA GLU A 104 -16.68 -12.07 20.71
C GLU A 104 -16.28 -12.20 19.24
N ILE A 105 -15.12 -11.66 18.84
CA ILE A 105 -14.65 -11.75 17.46
C ILE A 105 -14.37 -13.21 17.12
N SER A 106 -15.03 -13.67 16.06
CA SER A 106 -14.88 -15.02 15.53
C SER A 106 -15.15 -15.01 14.03
N ASN A 107 -14.82 -16.12 13.36
CA ASN A 107 -15.19 -16.32 11.96
C ASN A 107 -16.71 -16.15 11.76
N ASP A 108 -17.52 -16.66 12.68
CA ASP A 108 -18.99 -16.55 12.61
C ASP A 108 -19.47 -15.11 12.78
N ALA A 109 -18.92 -14.38 13.75
CA ALA A 109 -19.28 -12.99 13.99
C ALA A 109 -18.95 -12.07 12.81
N LEU A 110 -17.93 -12.41 12.01
CA LEU A 110 -17.52 -11.64 10.83
C LEU A 110 -18.18 -12.08 9.51
N LYS A 111 -18.94 -13.19 9.51
CA LYS A 111 -19.69 -13.66 8.32
C LYS A 111 -20.61 -12.57 7.72
N PRO A 112 -21.39 -11.80 8.50
CA PRO A 112 -22.25 -10.76 7.95
C PRO A 112 -21.46 -9.69 7.19
N PHE A 113 -20.34 -9.23 7.75
CA PHE A 113 -19.44 -8.30 7.10
C PHE A 113 -18.90 -8.86 5.79
N ILE A 114 -18.38 -10.10 5.80
CA ILE A 114 -17.84 -10.75 4.60
C ILE A 114 -18.92 -10.88 3.51
N LYS A 115 -20.14 -11.30 3.89
CA LYS A 115 -21.27 -11.43 2.97
C LYS A 115 -21.64 -10.09 2.34
N ALA A 116 -21.73 -9.04 3.14
CA ALA A 116 -22.03 -7.69 2.66
C ALA A 116 -20.96 -7.18 1.68
N ARG A 117 -19.67 -7.41 1.97
CA ARG A 117 -18.58 -7.03 1.05
C ARG A 117 -18.59 -7.80 -0.26
N LYS A 118 -18.86 -9.11 -0.22
CA LYS A 118 -19.00 -9.92 -1.43
C LYS A 118 -20.20 -9.47 -2.26
N ALA A 119 -21.33 -9.16 -1.63
CA ALA A 119 -22.51 -8.62 -2.31
C ALA A 119 -22.24 -7.26 -2.96
N ALA A 120 -21.37 -6.43 -2.36
CA ALA A 120 -20.89 -5.18 -2.94
C ALA A 120 -19.82 -5.37 -4.05
N GLY A 121 -19.53 -6.61 -4.48
CA GLY A 121 -18.58 -6.90 -5.55
C GLY A 121 -17.10 -6.77 -5.16
N MET A 122 -16.78 -6.70 -3.87
CA MET A 122 -15.40 -6.54 -3.41
C MET A 122 -14.61 -7.85 -3.56
N LYS A 123 -13.39 -7.74 -4.09
CA LYS A 123 -12.44 -8.87 -4.21
C LYS A 123 -11.97 -9.39 -2.85
N HIS A 124 -11.67 -10.68 -2.78
CA HIS A 124 -11.27 -11.34 -1.53
C HIS A 124 -10.06 -10.66 -0.89
N LYS A 125 -9.07 -10.24 -1.69
CA LYS A 125 -7.90 -9.48 -1.22
C LYS A 125 -8.27 -8.22 -0.44
N THR A 126 -9.26 -7.46 -0.90
CA THR A 126 -9.66 -6.22 -0.21
C THR A 126 -10.37 -6.53 1.11
N ILE A 127 -11.17 -7.59 1.14
CA ILE A 127 -11.79 -8.09 2.38
C ILE A 127 -10.72 -8.56 3.35
N ASN A 128 -9.75 -9.36 2.89
CA ASN A 128 -8.63 -9.85 3.69
C ASN A 128 -7.76 -8.71 4.23
N ASN A 129 -7.60 -7.59 3.52
CA ASN A 129 -6.90 -6.42 4.07
C ASN A 129 -7.62 -5.89 5.32
N ALA A 130 -8.96 -5.82 5.31
CA ALA A 130 -9.74 -5.41 6.48
C ALA A 130 -9.67 -6.46 7.61
N LEU A 131 -9.81 -7.75 7.29
CA LEU A 131 -9.66 -8.85 8.27
C LEU A 131 -8.23 -8.89 8.86
N GLY A 132 -7.22 -8.55 8.08
CA GLY A 132 -5.84 -8.40 8.54
C GLY A 132 -5.68 -7.31 9.59
N ILE A 133 -6.42 -6.21 9.45
CA ILE A 133 -6.46 -5.15 10.48
C ILE A 133 -7.12 -5.68 11.75
N VAL A 134 -8.22 -6.44 11.64
CA VAL A 134 -8.87 -7.09 12.82
C VAL A 134 -7.90 -8.01 13.55
N ASN A 135 -7.25 -8.92 12.80
CA ASN A 135 -6.24 -9.82 13.37
C ASN A 135 -5.11 -9.04 14.06
N ARG A 136 -4.67 -7.91 13.47
CA ARG A 136 -3.67 -7.04 14.08
C ARG A 136 -4.17 -6.39 15.38
N ILE A 137 -5.41 -5.88 15.40
CA ILE A 137 -6.03 -5.29 16.60
C ILE A 137 -6.09 -6.34 17.71
N CYS A 138 -6.62 -7.53 17.42
CA CYS A 138 -6.75 -8.62 18.37
C CYS A 138 -5.38 -9.06 18.91
N HIS A 139 -4.38 -9.18 18.04
CA HIS A 139 -3.03 -9.53 18.44
C HIS A 139 -2.43 -8.48 19.40
N LEU A 140 -2.48 -7.19 19.02
CA LEU A 140 -1.98 -6.11 19.88
C LEU A 140 -2.74 -6.03 21.21
N ALA A 141 -4.05 -6.26 21.20
CA ALA A 141 -4.89 -6.31 22.40
C ALA A 141 -4.48 -7.44 23.36
N ALA A 142 -4.02 -8.56 22.82
CA ALA A 142 -3.57 -9.71 23.58
C ALA A 142 -2.10 -9.62 24.03
N THR A 143 -1.24 -8.87 23.32
CA THR A 143 0.22 -8.86 23.59
C THR A 143 0.74 -7.55 24.15
N ASP A 144 0.34 -6.40 23.60
CA ASP A 144 1.05 -5.12 23.77
C ASP A 144 0.20 -4.09 24.53
N TRP A 145 -1.09 -4.03 24.22
CA TRP A 145 -1.98 -3.06 24.84
C TRP A 145 -2.31 -3.45 26.27
N ARG A 146 -2.21 -2.47 27.16
CA ARG A 146 -2.46 -2.64 28.59
C ARG A 146 -3.65 -1.81 29.05
N LEU A 147 -4.40 -2.38 29.97
CA LEU A 147 -5.40 -1.70 30.78
C LEU A 147 -4.70 -1.01 31.97
N PRO A 148 -5.39 -0.08 32.66
CA PRO A 148 -4.84 0.56 33.87
C PRO A 148 -4.39 -0.42 34.97
N ASN A 149 -5.01 -1.61 35.03
CA ASN A 149 -4.64 -2.68 35.96
C ASN A 149 -3.47 -3.56 35.47
N LYS A 150 -2.74 -3.13 34.43
CA LYS A 150 -1.59 -3.81 33.82
C LYS A 150 -1.90 -5.15 33.13
N LEU A 151 -3.17 -5.54 33.04
CA LEU A 151 -3.56 -6.68 32.21
C LEU A 151 -3.59 -6.28 30.73
N THR A 152 -3.43 -7.27 29.86
CA THR A 152 -3.76 -7.16 28.44
C THR A 152 -5.24 -6.86 28.26
N TRP A 153 -5.61 -6.22 27.14
CA TRP A 153 -7.01 -5.90 26.85
C TRP A 153 -7.86 -7.16 26.74
N ILE A 154 -7.34 -8.19 26.06
CA ILE A 154 -7.92 -9.54 26.00
C ILE A 154 -6.90 -10.59 26.44
N ALA A 155 -7.38 -11.77 26.82
CA ALA A 155 -6.49 -12.84 27.28
C ALA A 155 -5.79 -13.56 26.12
N ILE A 156 -6.53 -13.83 25.05
CA ILE A 156 -6.06 -14.59 23.88
C ILE A 156 -6.62 -13.91 22.63
N ALA A 157 -5.79 -13.75 21.61
CA ALA A 157 -6.25 -13.22 20.33
C ALA A 157 -7.10 -14.27 19.60
N PRO A 158 -8.36 -13.99 19.23
CA PRO A 158 -9.14 -14.88 18.40
C PRO A 158 -8.49 -15.04 17.02
N LYS A 159 -8.66 -16.22 16.42
CA LYS A 159 -8.20 -16.50 15.06
C LYS A 159 -9.31 -16.16 14.08
N VAL A 160 -9.04 -15.23 13.17
CA VAL A 160 -9.89 -14.93 12.02
C VAL A 160 -9.21 -15.44 10.76
N ASP A 161 -9.87 -16.35 10.05
CA ASP A 161 -9.36 -16.93 8.81
C ASP A 161 -9.49 -15.95 7.64
N MET A 162 -8.49 -15.99 6.76
CA MET A 162 -8.50 -15.23 5.51
C MET A 162 -9.25 -15.99 4.43
N LEU A 163 -9.91 -15.25 3.54
CA LEU A 163 -10.48 -15.81 2.32
C LEU A 163 -9.36 -16.29 1.39
N ASP A 164 -9.64 -17.34 0.62
CA ASP A 164 -8.75 -17.78 -0.43
C ASP A 164 -8.58 -16.67 -1.50
N LEU A 165 -7.40 -16.58 -2.11
CA LEU A 165 -7.10 -15.58 -3.13
C LEU A 165 -7.18 -16.18 -4.54
N SER A 166 -8.05 -17.17 -4.76
CA SER A 166 -8.24 -17.79 -6.08
C SER A 166 -8.79 -16.79 -7.11
N ASP A 167 -9.47 -15.73 -6.66
CA ASP A 167 -9.97 -14.62 -7.48
C ASP A 167 -8.86 -13.62 -7.87
N GLN A 168 -7.63 -13.81 -7.37
CA GLN A 168 -6.52 -12.93 -7.66
C GLN A 168 -6.05 -13.12 -9.10
N ARG A 169 -6.06 -12.02 -9.84
CA ARG A 169 -5.52 -11.96 -11.19
C ARG A 169 -4.04 -12.40 -11.20
N PRO A 170 -3.64 -13.33 -12.08
CA PRO A 170 -2.25 -13.70 -12.25
C PRO A 170 -1.42 -12.56 -12.88
N PRO A 171 -0.09 -12.52 -12.67
CA PRO A 171 0.78 -11.59 -13.40
C PRO A 171 0.59 -11.69 -14.91
N ARG A 172 0.56 -10.54 -15.60
CA ARG A 172 0.39 -10.48 -17.06
C ARG A 172 1.60 -9.86 -17.77
N PRO A 173 2.75 -10.55 -17.83
CA PRO A 173 3.89 -10.03 -18.57
C PRO A 173 3.55 -9.88 -20.06
N LEU A 174 4.18 -8.88 -20.68
CA LEU A 174 4.04 -8.54 -22.09
C LEU A 174 4.95 -9.39 -22.97
N THR A 175 4.48 -9.71 -24.16
CA THR A 175 5.38 -10.12 -25.26
C THR A 175 6.04 -8.91 -25.94
N TRP A 176 7.06 -9.13 -26.77
CA TRP A 176 7.70 -8.05 -27.53
C TRP A 176 6.74 -7.41 -28.53
N ALA A 177 5.92 -8.22 -29.21
CA ALA A 177 4.87 -7.72 -30.09
C ALA A 177 3.83 -6.86 -29.34
N GLU A 178 3.37 -7.31 -28.16
CA GLU A 178 2.44 -6.53 -27.33
C GLU A 178 3.08 -5.22 -26.83
N GLN A 179 4.35 -5.25 -26.41
CA GLN A 179 5.09 -4.03 -26.03
C GLN A 179 5.13 -3.03 -27.19
N ASN A 180 5.48 -3.49 -28.39
CA ASN A 180 5.56 -2.61 -29.57
C ASN A 180 4.19 -2.01 -29.93
N ALA A 181 3.12 -2.81 -29.86
CA ALA A 181 1.77 -2.32 -30.07
C ALA A 181 1.37 -1.26 -29.02
N LEU A 182 1.66 -1.52 -27.74
CA LEU A 182 1.39 -0.57 -26.65
C LEU A 182 2.15 0.74 -26.83
N LEU A 183 3.46 0.68 -27.08
CA LEU A 183 4.31 1.86 -27.18
C LEU A 183 3.91 2.76 -28.34
N ARG A 184 3.40 2.22 -29.46
CA ARG A 184 2.88 3.01 -30.59
C ARG A 184 1.64 3.81 -30.23
N GLU A 185 0.81 3.29 -29.33
CA GLU A 185 -0.46 3.91 -28.93
C GLU A 185 -0.31 4.90 -27.76
N LEU A 186 0.77 4.79 -26.99
CA LEU A 186 1.01 5.66 -25.84
C LEU A 186 1.41 7.08 -26.28
N PRO A 187 0.92 8.13 -25.59
CA PRO A 187 1.44 9.48 -25.81
C PRO A 187 2.92 9.56 -25.43
N PRO A 188 3.71 10.48 -26.01
CA PRO A 188 5.17 10.48 -25.90
C PRO A 188 5.72 10.41 -24.48
N HIS A 189 5.10 11.11 -23.52
CA HIS A 189 5.52 11.07 -22.11
C HIS A 189 5.30 9.69 -21.47
N LEU A 190 4.14 9.06 -21.67
CA LEU A 190 3.86 7.72 -21.14
C LEU A 190 4.68 6.65 -21.85
N GLN A 191 4.97 6.81 -23.15
CA GLN A 191 5.83 5.91 -23.90
C GLN A 191 7.23 5.84 -23.25
N LYS A 192 7.82 7.01 -22.95
CA LYS A 192 9.11 7.12 -22.26
C LYS A 192 9.07 6.49 -20.85
N MET A 193 8.02 6.77 -20.07
CA MET A 193 7.85 6.19 -18.73
C MET A 193 7.71 4.67 -18.78
N ALA A 194 6.91 4.14 -19.73
CA ALA A 194 6.72 2.70 -19.89
C ALA A 194 8.01 2.01 -20.33
N LEU A 195 8.75 2.61 -21.27
CA LEU A 195 10.04 2.07 -21.72
C LEU A 195 11.08 2.08 -20.60
N PHE A 196 11.10 3.12 -19.76
CA PHE A 196 11.95 3.17 -18.58
C PHE A 196 11.58 2.08 -17.57
N ASP A 197 10.29 1.88 -17.25
CA ASP A 197 9.83 0.80 -16.35
C ASP A 197 10.25 -0.57 -16.90
N LEU A 198 10.05 -0.82 -18.20
CA LEU A 198 10.43 -2.07 -18.88
C LEU A 198 11.93 -2.35 -18.93
N ASN A 199 12.78 -1.38 -18.62
CA ASN A 199 14.25 -1.51 -18.62
C ASN A 199 14.87 -1.33 -17.22
N THR A 200 14.07 -1.09 -16.20
CA THR A 200 14.54 -0.90 -14.82
C THR A 200 13.79 -1.74 -13.80
N GLY A 201 12.57 -2.18 -14.14
CA GLY A 201 11.66 -2.84 -13.22
C GLY A 201 11.34 -1.97 -12.02
N ALA A 202 11.23 -0.65 -12.19
CA ALA A 202 10.83 0.28 -11.13
C ALA A 202 9.34 0.12 -10.73
N ARG A 203 8.91 0.75 -9.65
CA ARG A 203 7.47 0.80 -9.30
C ARG A 203 6.88 2.07 -9.89
N GLU A 204 5.64 2.02 -10.39
CA GLU A 204 4.92 3.17 -10.98
C GLU A 204 5.10 4.45 -10.16
N ASN A 205 4.81 4.42 -8.85
CA ASN A 205 4.92 5.60 -8.00
C ASN A 205 6.34 6.17 -7.96
N VAL A 206 7.37 5.32 -8.04
CA VAL A 206 8.76 5.78 -8.05
C VAL A 206 9.11 6.39 -9.41
N VAL A 207 8.63 5.81 -10.50
CA VAL A 207 8.81 6.39 -11.85
C VAL A 207 8.14 7.77 -11.92
N CYS A 208 6.91 7.89 -11.41
CA CYS A 208 6.16 9.15 -11.37
C CYS A 208 6.86 10.23 -10.53
N GLU A 209 7.54 9.83 -9.46
CA GLU A 209 8.23 10.73 -8.53
C GLU A 209 9.73 10.88 -8.80
N LEU A 210 10.27 10.28 -9.87
CA LEU A 210 11.71 10.23 -10.11
C LEU A 210 12.29 11.64 -10.28
N ARG A 211 13.36 11.94 -9.54
CA ARG A 211 13.97 13.29 -9.46
C ARG A 211 15.42 13.29 -9.89
N TRP A 212 15.85 14.41 -10.46
CA TRP A 212 17.26 14.65 -10.80
C TRP A 212 18.16 14.67 -9.56
N GLU A 213 17.66 15.14 -8.41
CA GLU A 213 18.41 15.10 -7.14
C GLU A 213 18.77 13.68 -6.66
N TRP A 214 18.16 12.63 -7.21
CA TRP A 214 18.48 11.25 -6.85
C TRP A 214 19.55 10.64 -7.77
N GLU A 215 19.87 11.31 -8.88
CA GLU A 215 20.80 10.82 -9.88
C GLU A 215 22.25 10.90 -9.39
N VAL A 216 22.98 9.82 -9.59
CA VAL A 216 24.43 9.71 -9.44
C VAL A 216 24.98 9.03 -10.68
N GLU A 217 25.93 9.68 -11.34
CA GLU A 217 26.65 9.10 -12.48
C GLU A 217 27.82 8.26 -11.98
N ILE A 218 27.89 6.99 -12.41
CA ILE A 218 28.98 6.08 -12.07
C ILE A 218 29.65 5.57 -13.35
N LYS A 219 30.99 5.55 -13.33
CA LYS A 219 31.80 4.93 -14.39
C LYS A 219 31.89 3.43 -14.16
N LEU A 220 31.29 2.64 -15.06
CA LEU A 220 31.35 1.18 -15.10
C LEU A 220 32.45 0.73 -16.08
N GLY A 221 33.70 1.05 -15.75
CA GLY A 221 34.86 0.82 -16.62
C GLY A 221 35.41 2.11 -17.21
N GLN A 222 36.19 2.01 -18.29
CA GLN A 222 36.89 3.14 -18.88
C GLN A 222 35.97 4.09 -19.66
N ASP A 223 35.02 3.55 -20.44
CA ASP A 223 34.23 4.34 -21.41
C ASP A 223 32.71 4.31 -21.19
N LEU A 224 32.25 3.72 -20.09
CA LEU A 224 30.82 3.57 -19.81
C LEU A 224 30.45 4.36 -18.55
N THR A 225 29.73 5.47 -18.73
CA THR A 225 29.11 6.22 -17.62
C THR A 225 27.62 5.94 -17.61
N VAL A 226 27.09 5.60 -16.44
CA VAL A 226 25.70 5.18 -16.26
C VAL A 226 25.05 5.98 -15.16
N SER A 227 23.81 6.43 -15.41
CA SER A 227 22.94 7.07 -14.41
C SER A 227 22.35 6.03 -13.47
N ILE A 228 22.53 6.27 -12.17
CA ILE A 228 21.92 5.49 -11.10
C ILE A 228 21.07 6.43 -10.25
N PHE A 229 19.84 6.05 -9.95
CA PHE A 229 18.99 6.81 -9.04
C PHE A 229 18.97 6.17 -7.66
N ILE A 230 19.42 6.91 -6.65
CA ILE A 230 19.32 6.53 -5.24
C ILE A 230 17.97 7.00 -4.71
N VAL A 231 16.99 6.12 -4.75
CA VAL A 231 15.61 6.41 -4.33
C VAL A 231 15.55 6.47 -2.80
N PRO A 232 15.21 7.64 -2.21
CA PRO A 232 15.15 7.79 -0.77
C PRO A 232 14.11 6.86 -0.13
N ARG A 233 14.40 6.36 1.08
CA ARG A 233 13.52 5.40 1.78
C ARG A 233 12.05 5.83 1.84
N ARG A 234 11.75 7.14 1.94
CA ARG A 234 10.38 7.67 2.02
C ARG A 234 9.51 7.34 0.79
N TYR A 235 10.13 7.15 -0.37
CA TYR A 235 9.48 6.78 -1.64
C TYR A 235 9.47 5.28 -1.91
N VAL A 236 10.15 4.48 -1.08
CA VAL A 236 10.21 3.02 -1.19
C VAL A 236 9.09 2.39 -0.38
N LYS A 237 8.42 1.38 -0.94
CA LYS A 237 7.38 0.63 -0.24
C LYS A 237 7.91 0.06 1.09
N GLY A 238 7.22 0.36 2.19
CA GLY A 238 7.60 -0.05 3.54
C GLY A 238 8.63 0.85 4.21
N ARG A 239 9.20 1.84 3.50
CA ARG A 239 10.08 2.90 4.02
C ARG A 239 11.30 2.44 4.83
N LYS A 240 11.76 1.21 4.63
CA LYS A 240 12.81 0.58 5.45
C LYS A 240 14.22 1.05 5.10
N ARG A 241 14.52 1.21 3.81
CA ARG A 241 15.84 1.58 3.29
C ARG A 241 15.73 2.19 1.89
N GLU A 242 16.77 2.90 1.49
CA GLU A 242 17.00 3.40 0.13
C GLU A 242 17.07 2.24 -0.87
N ARG A 243 16.80 2.55 -2.14
CA ARG A 243 16.87 1.59 -3.23
C ARG A 243 17.50 2.20 -4.46
N LEU A 244 18.17 1.37 -5.25
CA LEU A 244 18.82 1.80 -6.48
C LEU A 244 17.96 1.47 -7.69
N ILE A 245 17.92 2.39 -8.64
CA ILE A 245 17.51 2.15 -10.02
C ILE A 245 18.75 2.34 -10.88
N ILE A 246 19.17 1.30 -11.59
CA ILE A 246 20.33 1.35 -12.50
C ILE A 246 19.79 1.41 -13.92
N CYS A 247 20.27 2.37 -14.71
CA CYS A 247 19.84 2.51 -16.09
C CYS A 247 20.68 1.61 -17.00
N ASN A 248 20.05 0.70 -17.74
CA ASN A 248 20.70 0.07 -18.89
C ASN A 248 20.81 1.07 -20.06
N SER A 249 21.36 0.66 -21.20
CA SER A 249 21.58 1.57 -22.34
C SER A 249 20.28 2.20 -22.89
N VAL A 250 19.15 1.49 -22.80
CA VAL A 250 17.85 2.01 -23.25
C VAL A 250 17.26 2.99 -22.24
N ALA A 251 17.28 2.65 -20.95
CA ALA A 251 16.83 3.54 -19.88
C ALA A 251 17.68 4.82 -19.84
N GLN A 252 18.99 4.71 -20.08
CA GLN A 252 19.90 5.85 -20.16
C GLN A 252 19.46 6.83 -21.26
N LYS A 253 19.22 6.33 -22.49
CA LYS A 253 18.71 7.17 -23.60
C LYS A 253 17.39 7.86 -23.27
N VAL A 254 16.50 7.17 -22.54
CA VAL A 254 15.24 7.77 -22.08
C VAL A 254 15.51 8.92 -21.12
N VAL A 255 16.35 8.71 -20.10
CA VAL A 255 16.73 9.72 -19.10
C VAL A 255 17.39 10.93 -19.76
N ASP A 256 18.35 10.72 -20.65
CA ASP A 256 19.04 11.82 -21.34
C ASP A 256 18.06 12.64 -22.19
N GLY A 257 17.11 11.99 -22.85
CA GLY A 257 16.03 12.66 -23.58
C GLY A 257 14.98 13.36 -22.70
N GLN A 258 15.09 13.30 -21.37
CA GLN A 258 14.30 14.08 -20.41
C GLN A 258 15.02 15.31 -19.86
N ARG A 259 16.34 15.42 -20.05
CA ARG A 259 17.11 16.56 -19.52
C ARG A 259 16.62 17.88 -20.10
N GLY A 260 16.59 18.92 -19.26
CA GLY A 260 16.14 20.26 -19.63
C GLY A 260 14.61 20.44 -19.73
N LEU A 261 13.80 19.39 -19.66
CA LEU A 261 12.33 19.53 -19.71
C LEU A 261 11.74 20.06 -18.39
N HIS A 262 12.32 19.69 -17.26
CA HIS A 262 11.87 20.14 -15.94
C HIS A 262 13.05 20.15 -14.95
N PRO A 263 13.16 21.15 -14.05
CA PRO A 263 14.32 21.29 -13.16
C PRO A 263 14.42 20.20 -12.08
N GLU A 264 13.28 19.69 -11.60
CA GLU A 264 13.24 18.74 -10.48
C GLU A 264 12.94 17.28 -10.88
N TYR A 265 11.87 17.04 -11.64
CA TYR A 265 11.41 15.69 -12.01
C TYR A 265 11.95 15.24 -13.36
N VAL A 266 12.30 13.96 -13.45
CA VAL A 266 12.74 13.31 -14.70
C VAL A 266 11.56 13.15 -15.66
N PHE A 267 10.44 12.60 -15.19
CA PHE A 267 9.28 12.31 -16.04
C PHE A 267 8.18 13.36 -15.89
N THR A 268 7.93 14.08 -16.98
CA THR A 268 6.91 15.12 -17.04
C THR A 268 6.07 15.01 -18.30
N TYR A 269 4.93 15.67 -18.30
CA TYR A 269 4.11 15.83 -19.50
C TYR A 269 3.94 17.30 -19.85
N TYR A 270 3.91 17.57 -21.16
CA TYR A 270 3.67 18.90 -21.68
C TYR A 270 2.17 19.20 -21.67
N LYS A 271 1.77 20.25 -20.94
CA LYS A 271 0.38 20.71 -20.94
C LYS A 271 0.23 21.91 -21.87
N LYS A 272 -0.37 21.68 -23.04
CA LYS A 272 -0.76 22.79 -23.95
C LYS A 272 -1.69 23.75 -23.21
N VAL A 273 -1.32 25.02 -23.18
CA VAL A 273 -2.19 26.09 -22.71
C VAL A 273 -2.94 26.65 -23.91
N LYS A 274 -4.25 26.91 -23.77
CA LYS A 274 -5.02 27.61 -24.79
C LYS A 274 -4.47 29.04 -24.98
N PRO A 275 -4.32 29.53 -26.23
CA PRO A 275 -3.97 30.92 -26.51
C PRO A 275 -4.93 31.88 -25.75
N GLY A 276 -4.39 32.98 -25.20
CA GLY A 276 -5.17 34.03 -24.56
C GLY A 276 -5.33 33.95 -23.03
N ARG A 277 -4.86 32.89 -22.36
CA ARG A 277 -4.92 32.80 -20.87
C ARG A 277 -3.70 33.34 -20.12
N GLY A 278 -2.72 33.94 -20.82
CA GLY A 278 -1.49 34.45 -20.20
C GLY A 278 -0.64 33.39 -19.48
N LYS A 279 -0.93 32.09 -19.64
CA LYS A 279 -0.17 31.00 -19.04
C LYS A 279 0.86 30.47 -20.04
N VAL A 280 2.11 30.36 -19.61
CA VAL A 280 3.18 29.73 -20.37
C VAL A 280 2.99 28.22 -20.34
N ALA A 281 3.24 27.56 -21.47
CA ALA A 281 3.21 26.10 -21.52
C ALA A 281 4.38 25.56 -20.69
N ILE A 282 4.06 24.72 -19.70
CA ILE A 282 5.03 24.17 -18.77
C ILE A 282 4.94 22.65 -18.76
N HIS A 283 6.09 22.02 -18.59
CA HIS A 283 6.17 20.62 -18.21
C HIS A 283 5.68 20.46 -16.77
N ASN A 284 4.78 19.51 -16.54
CA ASN A 284 4.28 19.19 -15.21
C ASN A 284 4.62 17.74 -14.84
N PRO A 285 4.86 17.44 -13.55
CA PRO A 285 5.09 16.07 -13.09
C PRO A 285 3.90 15.16 -13.40
N THR A 286 4.19 13.92 -13.81
CA THR A 286 3.14 12.93 -14.08
C THR A 286 2.77 12.23 -12.78
N GLY A 287 1.65 12.60 -12.15
CA GLY A 287 1.27 12.02 -10.85
C GLY A 287 0.85 10.54 -10.88
N LYS A 288 0.48 9.99 -12.04
CA LYS A 288 0.12 8.57 -12.22
C LYS A 288 0.22 8.15 -13.68
N MET A 289 0.78 6.96 -13.93
CA MET A 289 0.83 6.38 -15.28
C MET A 289 -0.51 5.79 -15.68
N ASN A 290 -1.22 5.11 -14.78
CA ASN A 290 -2.55 4.54 -15.06
C ASN A 290 -3.67 5.60 -15.07
N ASN A 291 -3.52 6.59 -15.94
CA ASN A 291 -4.48 7.64 -16.22
C ASN A 291 -5.35 7.29 -17.44
N THR A 292 -6.25 8.20 -17.84
CA THR A 292 -7.16 7.99 -18.97
C THR A 292 -6.43 7.77 -20.29
N ALA A 293 -5.27 8.39 -20.49
CA ALA A 293 -4.47 8.21 -21.70
C ALA A 293 -3.86 6.81 -21.77
N TRP A 294 -3.31 6.28 -20.66
CA TRP A 294 -2.87 4.89 -20.57
C TRP A 294 -4.00 3.92 -20.86
N GLN A 295 -5.16 4.11 -20.20
CA GLN A 295 -6.31 3.22 -20.35
C GLN A 295 -6.84 3.21 -21.79
N SER A 296 -6.84 4.36 -22.45
CA SER A 296 -7.24 4.48 -23.86
C SER A 296 -6.22 3.81 -24.79
N ALA A 297 -4.93 4.07 -24.59
CA ALA A 297 -3.85 3.50 -25.39
C ALA A 297 -3.79 1.97 -25.31
N ARG A 298 -3.84 1.40 -24.09
CA ARG A 298 -3.85 -0.07 -23.93
C ARG A 298 -5.07 -0.70 -24.59
N THR A 299 -6.22 -0.02 -24.59
CA THR A 299 -7.45 -0.53 -25.23
C THR A 299 -7.28 -0.58 -26.75
N ARG A 300 -6.75 0.49 -27.36
CA ARG A 300 -6.46 0.52 -28.81
C ARG A 300 -5.39 -0.50 -29.22
N ALA A 301 -4.43 -0.78 -28.34
CA ALA A 301 -3.42 -1.82 -28.54
C ALA A 301 -3.96 -3.26 -28.37
N GLY A 302 -5.24 -3.45 -28.03
CA GLY A 302 -5.81 -4.79 -27.76
C GLY A 302 -5.41 -5.37 -26.39
N LEU A 303 -4.93 -4.55 -25.47
CA LEU A 303 -4.40 -4.90 -24.15
C LEU A 303 -5.27 -4.31 -23.03
N GLY A 304 -6.60 -4.36 -23.18
CA GLY A 304 -7.54 -3.69 -22.29
C GLY A 304 -7.40 -4.07 -20.80
N ASP A 305 -6.95 -5.28 -20.51
CA ASP A 305 -6.69 -5.77 -19.17
C ASP A 305 -5.28 -5.43 -18.65
N LEU A 306 -4.33 -4.91 -19.44
CA LEU A 306 -2.94 -4.64 -18.99
C LEU A 306 -2.86 -3.59 -17.87
N HIS A 307 -2.22 -3.91 -16.75
CA HIS A 307 -1.93 -2.96 -15.68
C HIS A 307 -0.51 -2.40 -15.81
N VAL A 308 -0.26 -1.18 -15.32
CA VAL A 308 1.12 -0.61 -15.32
C VAL A 308 2.10 -1.53 -14.57
N HIS A 309 1.65 -2.16 -13.48
CA HIS A 309 2.49 -3.10 -12.72
C HIS A 309 2.89 -4.36 -13.52
N ASP A 310 2.18 -4.67 -14.60
CA ASP A 310 2.56 -5.77 -15.48
C ASP A 310 3.85 -5.48 -16.27
N LEU A 311 4.24 -4.20 -16.43
CA LEU A 311 5.55 -3.83 -16.99
C LEU A 311 6.68 -4.38 -16.10
N ARG A 312 6.58 -4.17 -14.80
CA ARG A 312 7.49 -4.77 -13.82
C ARG A 312 7.49 -6.29 -13.86
N HIS A 313 6.31 -6.92 -13.98
CA HIS A 313 6.22 -8.37 -14.12
C HIS A 313 6.91 -8.86 -15.39
N THR A 314 6.85 -8.08 -16.48
CA THR A 314 7.58 -8.33 -17.72
C THR A 314 9.08 -8.34 -17.49
N VAL A 315 9.62 -7.35 -16.76
CA VAL A 315 11.05 -7.31 -16.40
C VAL A 315 11.46 -8.56 -15.62
N GLY A 316 10.69 -8.95 -14.59
CA GLY A 316 11.00 -10.15 -13.81
C GLY A 316 10.97 -11.44 -14.64
N MET A 317 10.01 -11.56 -15.56
CA MET A 317 9.94 -12.69 -16.48
C MET A 317 11.14 -12.72 -17.43
N ARG A 318 11.51 -11.57 -18.04
CA ARG A 318 12.67 -11.47 -18.94
C ARG A 318 13.98 -11.80 -18.25
N LEU A 319 14.20 -11.29 -17.03
CA LEU A 319 15.41 -11.62 -16.25
C LEU A 319 15.49 -13.12 -15.96
N ARG A 320 14.37 -13.74 -15.60
CA ARG A 320 14.31 -15.20 -15.40
C ARG A 320 14.64 -15.95 -16.70
N HIS A 321 14.07 -15.53 -17.83
CA HIS A 321 14.34 -16.15 -19.13
C HIS A 321 15.79 -16.00 -19.57
N ALA A 322 16.42 -14.86 -19.28
CA ALA A 322 17.84 -14.61 -19.51
C ALA A 322 18.77 -15.36 -18.53
N GLY A 323 18.23 -16.20 -17.63
CA GLY A 323 19.03 -16.98 -16.70
C GLY A 323 19.69 -16.17 -15.58
N ILE A 324 19.23 -14.94 -15.34
CA ILE A 324 19.79 -14.08 -14.30
C ILE A 324 19.50 -14.67 -12.92
N SER A 325 20.45 -14.60 -11.99
CA SER A 325 20.29 -15.19 -10.65
C SER A 325 19.11 -14.58 -9.88
N GLU A 326 18.43 -15.39 -9.04
CA GLU A 326 17.32 -14.90 -8.21
C GLU A 326 17.74 -13.74 -7.30
N ARG A 327 18.98 -13.74 -6.82
CA ARG A 327 19.52 -12.66 -5.99
C ARG A 327 19.55 -11.34 -6.75
N THR A 328 20.06 -11.35 -7.98
CA THR A 328 20.12 -10.17 -8.84
C THR A 328 18.71 -9.71 -9.24
N GLN A 329 17.81 -10.65 -9.55
CA GLN A 329 16.39 -10.36 -9.80
C GLN A 329 15.73 -9.68 -8.61
N ASP A 330 15.94 -10.18 -7.39
CA ASP A 330 15.37 -9.62 -6.16
C ASP A 330 15.96 -8.24 -5.84
N GLU A 331 17.24 -7.99 -6.14
CA GLU A 331 17.88 -6.68 -6.03
C GLU A 331 17.33 -5.68 -7.06
N ILE A 332 17.10 -6.08 -8.31
CA ILE A 332 16.45 -5.23 -9.34
C ILE A 332 15.00 -4.94 -8.94
N LEU A 333 14.26 -5.99 -8.55
CA LEU A 333 12.84 -5.90 -8.24
C LEU A 333 12.55 -5.53 -6.77
N TRP A 334 13.57 -5.14 -6.01
CA TRP A 334 13.48 -4.76 -4.59
C TRP A 334 12.61 -5.73 -3.77
N HIS A 335 12.68 -7.02 -4.08
CA HIS A 335 12.03 -8.05 -3.30
C HIS A 335 12.88 -8.27 -2.06
N SER A 336 12.34 -7.96 -0.88
CA SER A 336 13.11 -8.17 0.34
C SER A 336 13.14 -9.66 0.69
N LYS A 337 14.32 -10.26 0.65
CA LYS A 337 14.66 -11.33 1.60
C LYS A 337 15.16 -10.64 2.88
N LYS A 338 14.71 -11.13 4.04
CA LYS A 338 15.33 -10.75 5.33
C LYS A 338 16.81 -11.13 5.21
N ASP A 339 17.69 -10.29 5.73
CA ASP A 339 19.14 -10.48 5.71
C ASP A 339 19.86 -10.03 4.43
N MET A 340 20.13 -8.72 4.36
CA MET A 340 21.49 -8.21 4.21
C MET A 340 21.45 -6.69 4.09
N THR A 341 22.19 -6.03 4.97
CA THR A 341 22.71 -4.67 4.76
C THR A 341 23.70 -4.73 3.60
N SER A 342 23.20 -4.58 2.37
CA SER A 342 24.06 -4.53 1.18
C SER A 342 24.65 -3.13 1.07
N HIS A 343 25.93 -2.98 1.41
CA HIS A 343 26.73 -1.90 0.85
C HIS A 343 26.99 -2.27 -0.61
N TYR A 344 26.37 -1.55 -1.55
CA TYR A 344 26.52 -1.83 -2.97
C TYR A 344 27.93 -1.44 -3.42
N ALA A 345 28.75 -2.43 -3.80
CA ALA A 345 30.03 -2.20 -4.45
C ALA A 345 29.82 -1.95 -5.96
N VAL A 346 30.78 -1.29 -6.62
CA VAL A 346 30.75 -1.06 -8.08
C VAL A 346 30.57 -2.37 -8.85
N ALA A 347 31.15 -3.48 -8.37
CA ALA A 347 30.95 -4.80 -8.96
C ALA A 347 29.47 -5.24 -8.98
N GLN A 348 28.72 -4.97 -7.90
CA GLN A 348 27.29 -5.30 -7.82
C GLN A 348 26.46 -4.40 -8.74
N VAL A 349 26.84 -3.11 -8.88
CA VAL A 349 26.21 -2.21 -9.85
C VAL A 349 26.42 -2.71 -11.27
N LYS A 350 27.65 -3.13 -11.61
CA LYS A 350 27.98 -3.68 -12.93
C LYS A 350 27.22 -4.98 -13.21
N GLU A 351 27.08 -5.85 -12.22
CA GLU A 351 26.27 -7.08 -12.32
C GLU A 351 24.81 -6.76 -12.68
N ILE A 352 24.20 -5.81 -11.96
CA ILE A 352 22.81 -5.39 -12.23
C ILE A 352 22.68 -4.72 -13.59
N TYR A 353 23.62 -3.84 -13.95
CA TYR A 353 23.64 -3.19 -15.26
C TYR A 353 23.67 -4.24 -16.38
N ASN A 354 24.60 -5.20 -16.32
CA ASN A 354 24.71 -6.27 -17.31
C ASN A 354 23.41 -7.08 -17.39
N ALA A 355 22.82 -7.46 -16.25
CA ALA A 355 21.57 -8.19 -16.22
C ALA A 355 20.39 -7.44 -16.87
N LEU A 356 20.32 -6.12 -16.69
CA LEU A 356 19.32 -5.28 -17.36
C LEU A 356 19.62 -5.08 -18.85
N GLU A 357 20.89 -5.09 -19.23
CA GLU A 357 21.32 -4.96 -20.63
C GLU A 357 20.93 -6.21 -21.45
N GLU A 358 21.00 -7.41 -20.86
CA GLU A 358 20.59 -8.68 -21.48
C GLU A 358 19.09 -8.72 -21.88
N ILE A 359 18.25 -7.92 -21.23
CA ILE A 359 16.79 -7.94 -21.45
C ILE A 359 16.27 -6.74 -22.28
N LYS A 360 17.17 -5.92 -22.84
CA LYS A 360 16.82 -4.68 -23.55
C LYS A 360 16.13 -4.92 -24.89
N GLU A 361 16.39 -6.06 -25.51
CA GLU A 361 15.91 -6.43 -26.84
C GLU A 361 15.51 -7.91 -26.90
N GLU A 362 14.84 -8.30 -27.99
CA GLU A 362 14.43 -9.67 -28.20
C GLU A 362 15.66 -10.53 -28.54
N GLY A 363 15.98 -11.50 -27.66
CA GLY A 363 17.09 -12.42 -27.89
C GLY A 363 16.83 -13.38 -29.06
N LEU A 364 17.92 -13.96 -29.58
CA LEU A 364 17.91 -14.89 -30.73
C LEU A 364 17.01 -16.14 -30.56
N ALA A 365 16.67 -16.50 -29.32
CA ALA A 365 15.76 -17.62 -29.02
C ALA A 365 14.29 -17.35 -29.40
N GLY A 366 13.96 -16.12 -29.85
CA GLY A 366 12.60 -15.71 -30.20
C GLY A 366 11.65 -15.72 -29.00
N GLU A 367 10.41 -15.26 -29.23
CA GLU A 367 9.30 -15.29 -28.28
C GLU A 367 9.13 -16.71 -27.68
N THR A 368 9.86 -17.03 -26.61
CA THR A 368 9.56 -18.14 -25.71
C THR A 368 8.30 -17.70 -24.99
N LEU A 369 7.18 -17.82 -25.71
CA LEU A 369 5.87 -17.45 -25.25
C LEU A 369 5.60 -18.33 -24.04
N ASP A 370 5.81 -17.70 -22.90
CA ASP A 370 5.49 -18.17 -21.56
C ASP A 370 4.17 -18.97 -21.65
N LEU A 371 4.12 -20.16 -21.05
CA LEU A 371 2.91 -21.01 -21.00
C LEU A 371 1.66 -20.17 -20.69
N LEU A 372 1.81 -19.10 -19.91
CA LEU A 372 0.77 -18.10 -19.63
C LEU A 372 0.23 -17.37 -20.87
N ALA A 373 1.06 -16.95 -21.81
CA ALA A 373 0.63 -16.34 -23.06
C ALA A 373 -0.06 -17.37 -24.00
N LEU A 374 0.41 -18.62 -24.00
CA LEU A 374 -0.24 -19.75 -24.68
C LEU A 374 -1.61 -20.09 -24.09
N VAL A 375 -1.72 -20.15 -22.75
CA VAL A 375 -2.98 -20.35 -22.00
C VAL A 375 -3.96 -19.21 -22.28
N ARG A 376 -3.49 -17.97 -22.40
CA ARG A 376 -4.35 -16.83 -22.78
C ARG A 376 -4.85 -16.94 -24.22
N ARG A 377 -3.97 -17.25 -25.18
CA ARG A 377 -4.35 -17.44 -26.60
C ARG A 377 -5.39 -18.56 -26.76
N THR A 378 -5.31 -19.62 -25.94
CA THR A 378 -6.28 -20.72 -25.92
C THR A 378 -7.58 -20.37 -25.18
N GLN A 379 -7.55 -19.60 -24.09
CA GLN A 379 -8.78 -19.08 -23.45
C GLN A 379 -9.56 -18.12 -24.36
N VAL A 380 -8.89 -17.40 -25.25
CA VAL A 380 -9.52 -16.53 -26.28
C VAL A 380 -10.09 -17.35 -27.45
N LYS A 381 -9.55 -18.55 -27.73
CA LYS A 381 -10.01 -19.48 -28.77
C LYS A 381 -10.74 -20.69 -28.17
N SER A 382 -11.91 -20.45 -27.58
CA SER A 382 -12.98 -21.41 -27.21
C SER A 382 -12.63 -22.71 -26.45
N LEU A 383 -13.35 -22.96 -25.35
CA LEU A 383 -14.00 -24.26 -25.14
C LEU A 383 -15.42 -24.00 -24.61
N PRO A 384 -16.50 -24.39 -25.32
CA PRO A 384 -17.82 -24.45 -24.72
C PRO A 384 -17.74 -25.42 -23.54
N GLN A 385 -18.10 -24.92 -22.37
CA GLN A 385 -18.11 -25.67 -21.14
C GLN A 385 -19.27 -26.67 -21.23
N ASN A 386 -19.04 -27.82 -21.87
CA ASN A 386 -19.97 -28.94 -21.85
C ASN A 386 -19.98 -29.51 -20.44
N TYR A 387 -20.83 -28.94 -19.59
CA TYR A 387 -21.24 -29.60 -18.36
C TYR A 387 -22.03 -30.86 -18.73
N PRO A 388 -21.75 -32.02 -18.12
CA PRO A 388 -22.63 -33.17 -18.29
C PRO A 388 -23.99 -32.81 -17.70
N THR A 389 -25.01 -32.80 -18.56
CA THR A 389 -26.41 -32.71 -18.16
C THR A 389 -26.70 -33.84 -17.17
N GLN A 390 -26.99 -33.47 -15.93
CA GLN A 390 -27.55 -34.40 -14.96
C GLN A 390 -28.82 -35.01 -15.57
N ARG A 391 -28.76 -36.31 -15.88
CA ARG A 391 -29.94 -37.12 -16.16
C ARG A 391 -30.87 -36.99 -14.95
N LYS A 392 -32.03 -36.39 -15.15
CA LYS A 392 -33.18 -36.61 -14.27
C LYS A 392 -33.54 -38.10 -14.39
N ALA A 393 -33.28 -38.86 -13.33
CA ALA A 393 -33.94 -40.14 -13.13
C ALA A 393 -35.32 -39.86 -12.54
N ALA A 394 -36.29 -40.62 -13.04
CA ALA A 394 -37.72 -40.56 -12.76
C ALA A 394 -38.08 -40.84 -11.30
#